data_AF-A0AAD7QAY1-F1
#
_entry.id   AF-A0AAD7QAY1-F1
#
_cell.length_a   1.000
_cell.length_b   1.000
_cell.length_c   1.000
_cell.angle_alpha   90.00
_cell.angle_beta   90.00
_cell.angle_gamma   90.00
#
_symmetry.space_group_name_H-M   'P 1'
#
loop_
_entity.id
_entity.type
_entity.pdbx_description
1 polymer ?
#
loop_
_entity_poly.entity_id
_entity_poly.type
_entity_poly.pdbx_seq_one_letter_code
_entity_poly.pdbx_strand_id
1 'polypeptide(L)'
;MEETVIHALTDCPKAKEVWMVLGQAKVDIIFFSQDVVTWLDLNLVDNSSFHSIHWNQLFGITCWLLWSWRNKLVFDDDFVWLLRPDIIVWQYVREMQSSKLAFGPMQARGLRHWLHIGWEPPPVGWIKINFDGAVKGNPGWATVPGLARDSEGK
;
A
#
# COMPACT_ATOMS: atom_id res chain seq x y z
N MET A 1 -21.73 9.55 -0.17
CA MET A 1 -20.88 9.14 -1.30
C MET A 1 -20.36 7.76 -0.96
N GLU A 2 -20.44 6.81 -1.88
CA GLU A 2 -19.95 5.44 -1.65
C GLU A 2 -18.42 5.43 -1.69
N GLU A 3 -17.79 4.80 -0.70
CA GLU A 3 -16.33 4.69 -0.64
C GLU A 3 -15.86 3.59 -1.58
N THR A 4 -15.12 3.94 -2.63
CA THR A 4 -14.48 2.99 -3.55
C THR A 4 -12.96 3.15 -3.51
N VAL A 5 -12.22 2.18 -4.05
CA VAL A 5 -10.75 2.26 -4.14
C VAL A 5 -10.32 3.52 -4.92
N ILE A 6 -10.97 3.81 -6.04
CA ILE A 6 -10.74 5.03 -6.83
C ILE A 6 -11.11 6.28 -6.03
N HIS A 7 -12.20 6.25 -5.26
CA HIS A 7 -12.53 7.39 -4.41
C HIS A 7 -11.43 7.67 -3.36
N ALA A 8 -10.98 6.63 -2.66
CA ALA A 8 -9.95 6.74 -1.63
C ALA A 8 -8.60 7.22 -2.18
N LEU A 9 -8.24 6.76 -3.39
CA LEU A 9 -6.91 6.99 -3.96
C LEU A 9 -6.83 8.18 -4.92
N THR A 10 -7.91 8.55 -5.61
CA THR A 10 -7.87 9.58 -6.66
C THR A 10 -9.00 10.60 -6.57
N ASP A 11 -10.24 10.18 -6.34
CA ASP A 11 -11.38 11.09 -6.57
C ASP A 11 -11.71 12.00 -5.39
N CYS A 12 -11.35 11.61 -4.17
CA CYS A 12 -11.61 12.47 -3.02
C CYS A 12 -10.76 13.76 -3.11
N PRO A 13 -11.29 14.92 -2.68
CA PRO A 13 -10.59 16.21 -2.80
C PRO A 13 -9.18 16.20 -2.18
N LYS A 14 -9.03 15.53 -1.04
CA LYS A 14 -7.75 15.39 -0.34
C LYS A 14 -6.72 14.58 -1.13
N ALA A 15 -7.13 13.51 -1.79
CA ALA A 15 -6.24 12.75 -2.67
C ALA A 15 -5.85 13.55 -3.92
N LYS A 16 -6.81 14.27 -4.54
CA LYS A 16 -6.51 15.14 -5.68
C LYS A 16 -5.49 16.21 -5.35
N GLU A 17 -5.62 16.87 -4.20
CA GLU A 17 -4.66 17.87 -3.72
C GLU A 17 -3.24 17.30 -3.66
N VAL A 18 -3.09 16.09 -3.11
CA VAL A 18 -1.80 15.39 -3.02
C VAL A 18 -1.22 15.12 -4.42
N TRP A 19 -2.01 14.54 -5.32
CA TRP A 19 -1.56 14.23 -6.68
C TRP A 19 -1.21 15.47 -7.49
N MET A 20 -1.98 16.55 -7.37
CA MET A 20 -1.73 17.81 -8.07
C MET A 20 -0.41 18.46 -7.63
N VAL A 21 -0.05 18.34 -6.34
CA VAL A 21 1.22 18.86 -5.82
C VAL A 21 2.41 17.98 -6.22
N LEU A 22 2.25 16.66 -6.18
CA LEU A 22 3.35 15.71 -6.41
C LEU A 22 3.60 15.44 -7.89
N GLY A 23 2.55 15.16 -8.65
CA GLY A 23 2.63 14.58 -9.99
C GLY A 23 3.02 15.57 -11.07
N GLN A 24 2.72 16.86 -10.90
CA GLN A 24 3.04 17.92 -11.86
C GLN A 24 2.73 17.48 -13.31
N ALA A 25 3.75 17.40 -14.18
CA ALA A 25 3.61 17.02 -15.58
C ALA A 25 3.16 15.55 -15.83
N LYS A 26 3.19 14.69 -14.81
CA LYS A 26 2.73 13.29 -14.87
C LYS A 26 1.26 13.11 -14.52
N VAL A 27 0.62 14.14 -13.94
CA VAL A 27 -0.78 14.10 -13.50
C VAL A 27 -1.58 15.10 -14.32
N ASP A 28 -2.49 14.60 -15.13
CA ASP A 28 -3.37 15.38 -15.99
C ASP A 28 -4.84 14.96 -15.80
N ILE A 29 -5.72 15.42 -16.68
CA ILE A 29 -7.14 15.04 -16.60
C ILE A 29 -7.36 13.54 -16.86
N ILE A 30 -6.50 12.92 -17.67
CA ILE A 30 -6.59 11.49 -18.02
C ILE A 30 -6.22 10.65 -16.80
N PHE A 31 -5.22 11.08 -16.03
CA PHE A 31 -4.83 10.44 -14.77
C PHE A 31 -6.02 10.27 -13.82
N PHE A 32 -6.93 11.24 -13.76
CA PHE A 32 -8.11 11.20 -12.87
C PHE A 32 -9.36 10.57 -13.49
N SER A 33 -9.33 10.15 -14.75
CA SER A 33 -10.49 9.60 -15.46
C SER A 33 -10.38 8.11 -15.79
N GLN A 34 -9.28 7.46 -15.38
CA GLN A 34 -9.02 6.05 -15.67
C GLN A 34 -9.72 5.12 -14.67
N ASP A 35 -10.02 3.90 -15.11
CA ASP A 35 -10.44 2.83 -14.20
C ASP A 35 -9.25 2.36 -13.34
N VAL A 36 -9.55 1.75 -12.20
CA VAL A 36 -8.53 1.37 -11.20
C VAL A 36 -7.45 0.45 -11.74
N VAL A 37 -7.78 -0.49 -12.62
CA VAL A 37 -6.82 -1.49 -13.11
C VAL A 37 -5.86 -0.83 -14.08
N THR A 38 -6.40 -0.15 -15.09
CA THR A 38 -5.60 0.60 -16.07
C THR A 38 -4.72 1.64 -15.39
N TRP A 39 -5.28 2.37 -14.41
CA TRP A 39 -4.56 3.40 -13.67
C TRP A 39 -3.37 2.84 -12.87
N LEU A 40 -3.56 1.70 -12.18
CA LEU A 40 -2.48 1.03 -11.47
C LEU A 40 -1.41 0.49 -12.43
N ASP A 41 -1.83 -0.18 -13.50
CA ASP A 41 -0.91 -0.80 -14.45
C ASP A 41 -0.01 0.24 -15.13
N LEU A 42 -0.57 1.33 -15.63
CA LEU A 42 0.20 2.38 -16.32
C LEU A 42 1.24 3.04 -15.40
N ASN A 43 0.88 3.30 -14.15
CA ASN A 43 1.73 4.06 -13.24
C ASN A 43 2.75 3.19 -12.48
N LEU A 44 2.43 1.93 -12.19
CA LEU A 44 3.35 1.03 -11.48
C LEU A 44 4.46 0.45 -12.37
N VAL A 45 4.23 0.39 -13.69
CA VAL A 45 5.27 -0.07 -14.65
C VAL A 45 6.16 1.06 -15.18
N ASP A 46 5.74 2.32 -15.05
CA ASP A 46 6.51 3.47 -15.49
C ASP A 46 7.72 3.70 -14.58
N ASN A 47 8.88 3.25 -15.06
CA ASN A 47 10.19 3.42 -14.42
C ASN A 47 10.91 4.72 -14.83
N SER A 48 10.23 5.65 -15.50
CA SER A 48 10.86 6.92 -15.88
C SER A 48 11.30 7.71 -14.66
N SER A 49 12.40 8.44 -14.82
CA SER A 49 12.95 9.30 -13.78
C SER A 49 12.10 10.57 -13.65
N PHE A 50 11.72 10.89 -12.42
CA PHE A 50 10.97 12.06 -12.03
C PHE A 50 11.57 12.60 -10.73
N HIS A 51 12.14 13.81 -10.73
CA HIS A 51 12.89 14.35 -9.58
C HIS A 51 13.94 13.39 -8.99
N SER A 52 14.71 12.72 -9.85
CA SER A 52 15.77 11.76 -9.45
C SER A 52 15.25 10.49 -8.75
N ILE A 53 13.94 10.22 -8.82
CA ILE A 53 13.31 8.98 -8.35
C ILE A 53 12.53 8.32 -9.49
N HIS A 54 12.26 7.02 -9.41
CA HIS A 54 11.39 6.39 -10.42
C HIS A 54 9.93 6.71 -10.12
N TRP A 55 9.15 7.04 -11.16
CA TRP A 55 7.74 7.41 -11.03
C TRP A 55 6.93 6.34 -10.29
N ASN A 56 7.08 5.06 -10.66
CA ASN A 56 6.38 3.97 -9.99
C ASN A 56 6.63 3.89 -8.47
N GLN A 57 7.79 4.32 -7.99
CA GLN A 57 8.08 4.37 -6.55
C GLN A 57 7.32 5.50 -5.88
N LEU A 58 7.33 6.71 -6.48
CA LEU A 58 6.54 7.83 -5.98
C LEU A 58 5.06 7.47 -5.94
N PHE A 59 4.57 6.92 -7.04
CA PHE A 59 3.19 6.55 -7.23
C PHE A 59 2.75 5.50 -6.19
N GLY A 60 3.48 4.39 -6.09
CA GLY A 60 3.15 3.31 -5.16
C GLY A 60 3.13 3.75 -3.69
N ILE A 61 4.14 4.53 -3.27
CA ILE A 61 4.19 5.09 -1.91
C ILE A 61 3.04 6.06 -1.67
N THR A 62 2.71 6.91 -2.64
CA THR A 62 1.58 7.85 -2.53
C THR A 62 0.26 7.11 -2.38
N CYS A 63 0.00 6.09 -3.20
CA CYS A 63 -1.20 5.25 -3.09
C CYS A 63 -1.32 4.60 -1.70
N TRP A 64 -0.23 4.01 -1.21
CA TRP A 64 -0.21 3.37 0.10
C TRP A 64 -0.49 4.37 1.24
N LEU A 65 0.11 5.56 1.19
CA LEU A 65 -0.13 6.61 2.18
C LEU A 65 -1.55 7.17 2.13
N LEU A 66 -2.09 7.43 0.94
CA LEU A 66 -3.47 7.89 0.77
C LEU A 66 -4.47 6.89 1.33
N TRP A 67 -4.31 5.60 1.00
CA TRP A 67 -5.11 4.52 1.59
C TRP A 67 -4.99 4.49 3.12
N SER A 68 -3.76 4.57 3.63
CA SER A 68 -3.49 4.51 5.07
C SER A 68 -4.10 5.69 5.82
N TRP A 69 -4.00 6.91 5.30
CA TRP A 69 -4.61 8.11 5.88
C TRP A 69 -6.13 8.07 5.78
N ARG A 70 -6.69 7.53 4.69
CA ARG A 70 -8.12 7.35 4.55
C ARG A 70 -8.66 6.37 5.60
N ASN A 71 -7.97 5.25 5.81
CA ASN A 71 -8.33 4.30 6.87
C ASN A 71 -8.24 4.93 8.26
N LYS A 72 -7.18 5.69 8.56
CA LYS A 72 -7.10 6.42 9.83
C LYS A 72 -8.25 7.40 10.00
N LEU A 73 -8.62 8.12 8.95
CA LEU A 73 -9.76 9.04 9.00
C LEU A 73 -11.09 8.35 9.33
N VAL A 74 -11.26 7.08 8.95
CA VAL A 74 -12.49 6.30 9.23
C VAL A 74 -12.45 5.61 10.59
N PHE A 75 -11.27 5.13 11.03
CA PHE A 75 -11.15 4.22 12.17
C PHE A 75 -10.38 4.77 13.38
N ASP A 76 -9.84 5.99 13.28
CA ASP A 76 -9.07 6.64 14.35
C ASP A 76 -9.67 8.03 14.61
N ASP A 77 -10.50 8.12 15.65
CA ASP A 77 -11.28 9.34 15.98
C ASP A 77 -10.39 10.57 16.23
N ASP A 78 -9.13 10.35 16.61
CA ASP A 78 -8.14 11.40 16.87
C ASP A 78 -7.36 11.81 15.60
N PHE A 79 -7.58 11.16 14.46
CA PHE A 79 -6.81 11.43 13.25
C PHE A 79 -7.20 12.75 12.59
N VAL A 80 -6.20 13.59 12.37
CA VAL A 80 -6.32 14.84 11.62
C VAL A 80 -5.54 14.72 10.32
N TRP A 81 -6.17 15.11 9.22
CA TRP A 81 -5.51 15.16 7.92
C TRP A 81 -4.31 16.12 7.93
N LEU A 82 -3.21 15.70 7.31
CA LEU A 82 -1.95 16.43 7.32
C LEU A 82 -2.06 17.75 6.54
N LEU A 83 -1.42 18.81 7.04
CA LEU A 83 -1.32 20.10 6.33
C LEU A 83 -0.40 20.02 5.10
N ARG A 84 0.67 19.22 5.19
CA ARG A 84 1.69 19.03 4.15
C ARG A 84 1.95 17.55 3.88
N PRO A 85 0.97 16.83 3.30
CA PRO A 85 1.09 15.41 3.00
C PRO A 85 2.20 15.12 1.98
N ASP A 86 2.49 16.06 1.08
CA ASP A 86 3.57 15.98 0.11
C ASP A 86 4.95 15.78 0.74
N ILE A 87 5.23 16.47 1.85
CA ILE A 87 6.51 16.34 2.57
C ILE A 87 6.69 14.91 3.09
N ILE A 88 5.63 14.33 3.66
CA ILE A 88 5.66 12.97 4.19
C ILE A 88 5.88 11.96 3.05
N VAL A 89 5.18 12.11 1.92
CA VAL A 89 5.41 11.25 0.75
C VAL A 89 6.87 11.29 0.31
N TRP A 90 7.44 12.49 0.12
CA TRP A 90 8.85 12.64 -0.27
C TRP A 90 9.82 12.05 0.73
N GLN A 91 9.53 12.16 2.03
CA GLN A 91 10.33 11.52 3.08
C GLN A 91 10.35 9.99 2.91
N TYR A 92 9.18 9.35 2.82
CA TYR A 92 9.08 7.89 2.65
C TYR A 92 9.79 7.40 1.38
N VAL A 93 9.66 8.11 0.26
CA VAL A 93 10.32 7.70 -0.99
C VAL A 93 11.84 7.80 -0.86
N ARG A 94 12.37 8.86 -0.22
CA ARG A 94 13.81 9.01 0.00
C ARG A 94 14.36 7.95 0.95
N GLU A 95 13.61 7.60 2.01
CA GLU A 95 13.95 6.51 2.93
C GLU A 95 13.97 5.14 2.21
N MET A 96 13.03 4.90 1.30
CA MET A 96 13.02 3.71 0.45
C MET A 96 14.25 3.65 -0.46
N GLN A 97 14.71 4.78 -1.00
CA GLN A 97 15.93 4.82 -1.81
C GLN A 97 17.19 4.59 -0.98
N SER A 98 17.30 5.21 0.19
CA SER A 98 18.47 5.07 1.07
C SER A 98 18.57 3.65 1.67
N SER A 99 17.44 3.03 2.00
CA SER A 99 17.41 1.63 2.45
C SER A 99 17.83 0.65 1.34
N LYS A 100 17.37 0.83 0.09
CA LYS A 100 17.86 0.02 -1.04
C LYS A 100 19.38 0.12 -1.24
N LEU A 101 19.96 1.29 -0.99
CA LEU A 101 21.42 1.48 -1.03
C LEU A 101 22.12 0.77 0.14
N ALA A 102 21.50 0.75 1.33
CA ALA A 102 22.03 0.08 2.52
C ALA A 102 22.00 -1.46 2.42
N PHE A 103 21.03 -2.03 1.70
CA PHE A 103 20.87 -3.49 1.57
C PHE A 103 21.55 -4.11 0.32
N GLY A 104 22.16 -3.28 -0.54
CA GLY A 104 22.79 -3.74 -1.79
C GLY A 104 21.80 -4.45 -2.74
N PRO A 105 22.23 -4.88 -3.94
CA PRO A 105 21.42 -5.81 -4.70
C PRO A 105 21.32 -7.10 -3.88
N MET A 106 20.12 -7.38 -3.34
CA MET A 106 19.76 -8.74 -2.99
C MET A 106 20.01 -9.57 -4.25
N GLN A 107 21.14 -10.27 -4.31
CA GLN A 107 21.37 -11.28 -5.32
C GLN A 107 20.13 -12.16 -5.27
N ALA A 108 19.35 -12.15 -6.34
CA ALA A 108 18.18 -13.00 -6.47
C ALA A 108 18.71 -14.44 -6.43
N ARG A 109 18.77 -15.02 -5.23
CA ARG A 109 19.14 -16.41 -5.03
C ARG A 109 17.94 -17.22 -5.52
N GLY A 110 18.06 -17.73 -6.73
CA GLY A 110 17.18 -18.75 -7.29
C GLY A 110 16.15 -18.23 -8.29
N LEU A 111 15.83 -19.10 -9.26
CA LEU A 111 14.66 -19.02 -10.12
C LEU A 111 13.42 -18.71 -9.27
N ARG A 112 12.81 -17.55 -9.50
CA ARG A 112 11.50 -17.22 -8.93
C ARG A 112 10.49 -18.18 -9.53
N HIS A 113 9.98 -19.11 -8.73
CA HIS A 113 8.84 -19.94 -9.10
C HIS A 113 7.58 -19.30 -8.54
N TRP A 114 6.56 -19.15 -9.39
CA TRP A 114 5.23 -18.79 -8.94
C TRP A 114 4.63 -19.99 -8.22
N LEU A 115 4.56 -19.93 -6.90
CA LEU A 115 3.84 -20.90 -6.08
C LEU A 115 2.44 -20.35 -5.82
N HIS A 116 1.43 -21.17 -6.07
CA HIS A 116 0.09 -20.87 -5.61
C HIS A 116 0.04 -21.11 -4.10
N ILE A 117 0.34 -20.07 -3.31
CA ILE A 117 0.26 -20.11 -1.85
C ILE A 117 -1.21 -19.85 -1.47
N GLY A 118 -2.00 -20.92 -1.50
CA GLY A 118 -3.37 -20.93 -1.00
C GLY A 118 -3.45 -21.58 0.38
N TRP A 119 -4.53 -21.33 1.11
CA TRP A 119 -4.83 -22.13 2.29
C TRP A 119 -5.19 -23.56 1.86
N GLU A 120 -4.49 -24.55 2.41
CA GLU A 120 -4.84 -25.96 2.25
C GLU A 120 -5.47 -26.50 3.54
N PRO A 121 -6.52 -27.33 3.47
CA PRO A 121 -7.10 -27.95 4.66
C PRO A 121 -6.10 -28.87 5.37
N PRO A 122 -6.15 -28.96 6.71
CA PRO A 122 -5.37 -29.95 7.44
C PRO A 122 -5.86 -31.39 7.13
N PRO A 123 -5.04 -32.42 7.42
CA PRO A 123 -5.50 -33.81 7.35
C PRO A 123 -6.71 -34.05 8.27
N VAL A 124 -7.54 -35.04 7.93
CA VAL A 124 -8.71 -35.42 8.76
C VAL A 124 -8.26 -35.76 10.18
N GLY A 125 -8.96 -35.21 11.17
CA GLY A 125 -8.64 -35.35 12.60
C GLY A 125 -7.64 -34.32 13.14
N TRP A 126 -7.14 -33.40 12.30
CA TRP A 126 -6.28 -32.29 12.70
C TRP A 126 -7.03 -30.96 12.66
N ILE A 127 -6.61 -30.04 13.51
CA ILE A 127 -7.04 -28.64 13.51
C ILE A 127 -5.86 -27.77 13.12
N LYS A 128 -6.04 -26.89 12.14
CA LYS A 128 -5.07 -25.87 11.75
C LYS A 128 -5.44 -24.54 12.38
N ILE A 129 -4.54 -23.99 13.19
CA ILE A 129 -4.72 -22.69 13.82
C ILE A 129 -3.84 -21.67 13.12
N ASN A 130 -4.45 -20.59 12.62
CA ASN A 130 -3.76 -19.44 12.05
C ASN A 130 -3.85 -18.29 13.04
N PHE A 131 -2.78 -17.52 13.20
CA PHE A 131 -2.77 -16.31 14.00
C PHE A 131 -2.31 -15.17 13.11
N ASP A 132 -2.94 -14.02 13.24
CA ASP A 132 -2.42 -12.75 12.73
C ASP A 132 -2.25 -11.79 13.91
N GLY A 133 -1.32 -10.85 13.79
CA GLY A 133 -0.97 -9.93 14.88
C GLY A 133 -1.01 -8.48 14.41
N ALA A 134 -1.71 -7.63 15.15
CA ALA A 134 -1.74 -6.20 14.93
C ALA A 134 -1.24 -5.46 16.18
N VAL A 135 -0.45 -4.40 15.98
CA VAL A 135 0.01 -3.53 17.07
C VAL A 135 -0.30 -2.06 16.74
N LYS A 136 -0.86 -1.31 17.71
CA LYS A 136 -1.12 0.13 17.57
C LYS A 136 0.01 0.93 18.23
N GLY A 137 1.04 1.29 17.46
CA GLY A 137 2.16 2.14 17.92
C GLY A 137 3.35 1.38 18.53
N ASN A 138 4.34 2.12 19.07
CA ASN A 138 5.47 1.56 19.80
C ASN A 138 5.99 2.52 20.91
N PRO A 139 5.74 2.26 22.21
CA PRO A 139 4.93 1.14 22.73
C PRO A 139 3.43 1.38 22.54
N GLY A 140 2.66 0.31 22.33
CA GLY A 140 1.21 0.38 22.28
C GLY A 140 0.54 -0.99 22.30
N TRP A 141 -0.80 -1.00 22.23
CA TRP A 141 -1.60 -2.22 22.40
C TRP A 141 -1.38 -3.20 21.24
N ALA A 142 -1.21 -4.47 21.57
CA ALA A 142 -1.12 -5.56 20.59
C ALA A 142 -2.32 -6.50 20.72
N THR A 143 -2.86 -6.93 19.59
CA THR A 143 -3.96 -7.89 19.49
C THR A 143 -3.55 -9.01 18.55
N VAL A 144 -3.88 -10.25 18.90
CA VAL A 144 -3.57 -11.43 18.07
C VAL A 144 -4.87 -12.19 17.78
N PRO A 145 -5.62 -11.83 16.72
CA PRO A 145 -6.73 -12.66 16.26
C PRO A 145 -6.25 -14.04 15.79
N GLY A 146 -6.94 -15.09 16.22
CA GLY A 146 -6.68 -16.47 15.82
C GLY A 146 -7.90 -17.09 15.14
N LEU A 147 -7.65 -18.01 14.21
CA LEU A 147 -8.67 -18.79 13.52
C LEU A 147 -8.25 -20.27 13.49
N ALA A 148 -9.05 -21.11 14.12
CA ALA A 148 -8.94 -22.56 14.03
C ALA A 148 -9.88 -23.07 12.93
N ARG A 149 -9.38 -23.98 12.09
CA ARG A 149 -10.17 -24.68 11.06
C ARG A 149 -9.86 -26.17 11.04
N ASP A 150 -10.88 -26.99 10.88
CA ASP A 150 -10.73 -28.43 10.60
C ASP A 150 -10.52 -28.71 9.11
N SER A 151 -10.54 -30.00 8.73
CA SER A 151 -10.39 -30.44 7.34
C SER A 151 -11.56 -30.04 6.42
N GLU A 152 -12.73 -29.70 6.97
CA GLU A 152 -13.89 -29.16 6.26
C GLU A 152 -13.88 -27.61 6.21
N GLY A 153 -12.91 -26.97 6.86
CA GLY A 153 -12.81 -25.52 6.96
C GLY A 153 -13.73 -24.89 8.00
N LYS A 154 -14.33 -25.70 8.89
CA LYS A 154 -15.18 -25.26 10.00
C LYS A 154 -14.39 -24.87 11.23
#